data_AF-A0A973SG90-F1
#
_entry.id   AF-A0A973SG90-F1
#
_cell.length_a   1.000
_cell.length_b   1.000
_cell.length_c   1.000
_cell.angle_alpha   90.00
_cell.angle_beta   90.00
_cell.angle_gamma   90.00
#
_symmetry.space_group_name_H-M   'P 1'
#
loop_
_entity.id
_entity.type
_entity.pdbx_description
1 polymer ?
#
loop_
_entity_poly.entity_id
_entity_poly.type
_entity_poly.pdbx_seq_one_letter_code
_entity_poly.pdbx_strand_id
1 'polypeptide(L)'
;MSHEVVFLPHILGQTWAQALAAARTAAREEDPRIVAARLEPWPDLVLHAAQILGQIQEYRGRGQRELVHPVTRLRFTFFGEDGVIALPYWYDGPVARMAATMAFRFARAVEEDTGLAAYDPQQRTPLAEMGLEKFIGGYLRGRDKALRQPQARGPVPVGRELPTARSSSRRELTEGPRPRKQIGKEAAAEQKAVQPPRRPRELPKGRR
;
A
#
# COMPACT_ATOMS: atom_id res chain seq x y z
N MET A 1 6.97 -15.24 -0.35
CA MET A 1 7.49 -13.93 -0.80
C MET A 1 6.94 -13.61 -2.17
N SER A 2 6.70 -12.33 -2.46
CA SER A 2 6.16 -11.81 -3.72
C SER A 2 7.07 -10.71 -4.28
N HIS A 3 6.89 -10.43 -5.56
CA HIS A 3 7.34 -9.21 -6.20
C HIS A 3 6.17 -8.22 -6.20
N GLU A 4 6.40 -7.01 -5.71
CA GLU A 4 5.40 -5.97 -5.61
C GLU A 4 5.68 -4.81 -6.57
N VAL A 5 4.60 -4.22 -7.10
CA VAL A 5 4.62 -2.93 -7.80
C VAL A 5 3.61 -2.05 -7.10
N VAL A 6 4.05 -0.88 -6.65
CA VAL A 6 3.20 0.08 -5.93
C VAL A 6 2.81 1.21 -6.87
N PHE A 7 1.58 1.67 -6.76
CA PHE A 7 1.01 2.77 -7.55
C PHE A 7 0.74 3.93 -6.62
N LEU A 8 1.34 5.08 -6.92
CA LEU A 8 1.30 6.24 -6.05
C LEU A 8 1.05 7.51 -6.88
N PRO A 9 0.40 8.53 -6.29
CA PRO A 9 0.47 9.87 -6.83
C PRO A 9 1.93 10.32 -6.80
N HIS A 10 2.49 10.68 -7.95
CA HIS A 10 3.87 11.15 -8.04
C HIS A 10 3.90 12.54 -8.67
N ILE A 11 4.14 13.55 -7.83
CA ILE A 11 4.16 14.95 -8.26
C ILE A 11 5.52 15.30 -8.85
N LEU A 12 5.56 16.15 -9.87
CA LEU A 12 6.81 16.61 -10.47
C LEU A 12 7.74 17.22 -9.40
N GLY A 13 9.00 16.77 -9.35
CA GLY A 13 9.98 17.22 -8.36
C GLY A 13 9.92 16.49 -7.01
N GLN A 14 8.91 15.64 -6.78
CA GLN A 14 8.85 14.74 -5.63
C GLN A 14 9.82 13.57 -5.83
N THR A 15 10.47 13.14 -4.75
CA THR A 15 11.23 11.88 -4.76
C THR A 15 10.31 10.70 -4.45
N TRP A 16 10.64 9.51 -4.96
CA TRP A 16 9.89 8.27 -4.66
C TRP A 16 9.78 7.95 -3.17
N ALA A 17 10.82 8.27 -2.38
CA ALA A 17 10.78 8.11 -0.94
C ALA A 17 9.72 9.03 -0.29
N GLN A 18 9.60 10.27 -0.77
CA GLN A 18 8.56 11.19 -0.32
C GLN A 18 7.17 10.73 -0.76
N ALA A 19 7.01 10.23 -2.00
CA ALA A 19 5.73 9.69 -2.48
C ALA A 19 5.26 8.50 -1.62
N LEU A 20 6.17 7.57 -1.33
CA LEU A 20 5.91 6.44 -0.43
C LEU A 20 5.57 6.88 0.99
N ALA A 21 6.26 7.89 1.52
CA ALA A 21 5.96 8.45 2.84
C ALA A 21 4.57 9.10 2.86
N ALA A 22 4.24 9.89 1.84
CA ALA A 22 2.96 10.56 1.70
C ALA A 22 1.80 9.55 1.66
N ALA A 23 1.92 8.48 0.87
CA ALA A 23 0.93 7.42 0.78
C ALA A 23 0.71 6.70 2.13
N ARG A 24 1.76 6.51 2.93
CA ARG A 24 1.63 5.94 4.29
C ARG A 24 0.93 6.87 5.26
N THR A 25 1.09 8.18 5.09
CA THR A 25 0.50 9.20 5.97
C THR A 25 -0.89 9.66 5.55
N ALA A 26 -1.33 9.33 4.32
CA ALA A 26 -2.69 9.53 3.86
C ALA A 26 -3.64 8.65 4.68
N ALA A 27 -3.98 9.12 5.88
CA ALA A 27 -5.01 8.55 6.71
C ALA A 27 -6.35 8.76 5.99
N ARG A 28 -6.97 7.65 5.59
CA ARG A 28 -8.18 7.61 4.79
C ARG A 28 -9.31 8.38 5.47
N GLU A 29 -9.64 9.51 4.88
CA GLU A 29 -10.90 10.21 5.12
C GLU A 29 -12.05 9.22 4.81
N GLU A 30 -12.89 8.95 5.80
CA GLU A 30 -13.91 7.89 5.72
C GLU A 30 -15.18 8.33 4.99
N ASP A 31 -15.22 9.52 4.38
CA ASP A 31 -16.41 9.95 3.64
C ASP A 31 -16.67 8.96 2.49
N PRO A 32 -17.79 8.21 2.52
CA PRO A 32 -18.09 7.21 1.49
C PRO A 32 -18.16 7.80 0.08
N ARG A 33 -18.48 9.09 -0.07
CA ARG A 33 -18.54 9.77 -1.37
C ARG A 33 -17.15 10.00 -1.94
N ILE A 34 -16.21 10.42 -1.11
CA ILE A 34 -14.80 10.60 -1.51
C ILE A 34 -14.21 9.24 -1.90
N VAL A 35 -14.47 8.21 -1.10
CA VAL A 35 -14.05 6.84 -1.39
C VAL A 35 -14.66 6.33 -2.70
N ALA A 36 -15.94 6.58 -2.96
CA ALA A 36 -16.60 6.16 -4.19
C ALA A 36 -16.00 6.87 -5.43
N ALA A 37 -15.77 8.18 -5.35
CA ALA A 37 -15.18 8.95 -6.44
C ALA A 37 -13.75 8.49 -6.78
N ARG A 38 -12.94 8.13 -5.76
CA ARG A 38 -11.59 7.62 -5.99
C ARG A 38 -11.57 6.24 -6.65
N LEU A 39 -12.63 5.45 -6.50
CA LEU A 39 -12.78 4.13 -7.11
C LEU A 39 -13.44 4.18 -8.49
N GLU A 40 -13.68 5.38 -9.04
CA GLU A 40 -14.32 5.57 -10.35
C GLU A 40 -13.58 4.87 -11.50
N PRO A 41 -12.22 4.82 -11.56
CA PRO A 41 -11.51 4.09 -12.62
C PRO A 41 -11.67 2.56 -12.59
N TRP A 42 -12.34 2.00 -11.57
CA TRP A 42 -12.40 0.56 -11.37
C TRP A 42 -13.00 -0.24 -12.55
N PRO A 43 -14.11 0.16 -13.19
CA PRO A 43 -14.68 -0.60 -14.31
C PRO A 43 -13.71 -0.74 -15.49
N ASP A 44 -12.96 0.31 -15.82
CA ASP A 44 -11.98 0.30 -16.90
C ASP A 44 -10.78 -0.58 -16.55
N LEU A 45 -10.30 -0.48 -15.31
CA LEU A 45 -9.26 -1.38 -14.78
C LEU A 45 -9.65 -2.86 -14.87
N VAL A 46 -10.90 -3.20 -14.55
CA VAL A 46 -11.42 -4.58 -14.66
C VAL A 46 -11.44 -5.03 -16.12
N LEU A 47 -11.88 -4.16 -17.04
CA LEU A 47 -11.93 -4.46 -18.46
C LEU A 47 -10.52 -4.71 -19.03
N HIS A 48 -9.58 -3.80 -18.80
CA HIS A 48 -8.19 -3.95 -19.25
C HIS A 48 -7.49 -5.15 -18.58
N ALA A 49 -7.75 -5.38 -17.29
CA ALA A 49 -7.26 -6.58 -16.61
C ALA A 49 -7.77 -7.86 -17.28
N ALA A 50 -9.05 -7.93 -17.64
CA ALA A 50 -9.62 -9.10 -18.31
C ALA A 50 -9.02 -9.31 -19.72
N GLN A 51 -8.72 -8.24 -20.45
CA GLN A 51 -8.06 -8.33 -21.76
C GLN A 51 -6.62 -8.83 -21.66
N ILE A 52 -5.88 -8.43 -20.62
CA ILE A 52 -4.47 -8.76 -20.45
C ILE A 52 -4.27 -10.11 -19.75
N LEU A 53 -5.05 -10.38 -18.71
CA LEU A 53 -4.91 -11.53 -17.82
C LEU A 53 -5.88 -12.67 -18.18
N GLY A 54 -6.90 -12.41 -19.00
CA GLY A 54 -7.99 -13.35 -19.25
C GLY A 54 -8.98 -13.38 -18.09
N GLN A 55 -9.29 -14.58 -17.60
CA GLN A 55 -10.27 -14.73 -16.52
C GLN A 55 -9.74 -14.15 -15.20
N ILE A 56 -10.46 -13.20 -14.62
CA ILE A 56 -10.13 -12.56 -13.33
C ILE A 56 -11.24 -12.76 -12.30
N GLN A 57 -10.90 -12.60 -11.02
CA GLN A 57 -11.85 -12.60 -9.91
C GLN A 57 -11.82 -11.24 -9.22
N GLU A 58 -13.00 -10.64 -9.05
CA GLU A 58 -13.17 -9.37 -8.36
C GLU A 58 -13.61 -9.56 -6.90
N TYR A 59 -13.05 -8.76 -6.01
CA TYR A 59 -13.43 -8.69 -4.61
C TYR A 59 -13.66 -7.23 -4.19
N ARG A 60 -14.65 -7.02 -3.31
CA ARG A 60 -14.99 -5.69 -2.78
C ARG A 60 -14.72 -5.66 -1.29
N GLY A 61 -13.91 -4.70 -0.84
CA GLY A 61 -13.67 -4.42 0.57
C GLY A 61 -14.20 -3.04 0.98
N ARG A 62 -14.12 -2.73 2.28
CA ARG A 62 -14.43 -1.37 2.79
C ARG A 62 -13.33 -0.41 2.32
N GLY A 63 -13.66 0.42 1.33
CA GLY A 63 -12.74 1.42 0.77
C GLY A 63 -11.61 0.84 -0.09
N GLN A 64 -11.79 -0.37 -0.61
CA GLN A 64 -10.85 -0.96 -1.56
C GLN A 64 -11.58 -1.88 -2.54
N ARG A 65 -10.91 -2.13 -3.65
CA ARG A 65 -11.28 -3.13 -4.64
C ARG A 65 -10.08 -4.02 -4.90
N GLU A 66 -10.32 -5.28 -5.22
CA GLU A 66 -9.26 -6.24 -5.45
C GLU A 66 -9.55 -7.11 -6.67
N LEU A 67 -8.51 -7.34 -7.47
CA LEU A 67 -8.47 -8.31 -8.56
C LEU A 67 -7.52 -9.43 -8.22
N VAL A 68 -7.92 -10.66 -8.53
CA VAL A 68 -7.07 -11.84 -8.44
C VAL A 68 -7.10 -12.58 -9.77
N HIS A 69 -5.93 -12.82 -10.34
CA HIS A 69 -5.77 -13.72 -11.48
C HIS A 69 -5.55 -15.16 -10.97
N PRO A 70 -6.47 -16.11 -11.23
CA PRO A 70 -6.43 -17.44 -10.64
C PRO A 70 -5.21 -18.27 -11.07
N VAL A 71 -4.71 -18.07 -12.29
CA VAL A 71 -3.58 -18.84 -12.83
C VAL A 71 -2.26 -18.38 -12.22
N THR A 72 -1.93 -17.09 -12.30
CA THR A 72 -0.64 -16.59 -11.79
C THR A 72 -0.67 -16.16 -10.34
N ARG A 73 -1.85 -16.17 -9.71
CA ARG A 73 -2.07 -15.66 -8.35
C ARG A 73 -1.64 -14.20 -8.19
N LEU A 74 -1.55 -13.45 -9.29
CA LEU A 74 -1.38 -12.01 -9.28
C LEU A 74 -2.57 -11.42 -8.55
N ARG A 75 -2.30 -10.60 -7.54
CA ARG A 75 -3.31 -9.85 -6.81
C ARG A 75 -3.07 -8.37 -7.01
N PHE A 76 -4.09 -7.62 -7.36
CA PHE A 76 -4.07 -6.17 -7.39
C PHE A 76 -5.08 -5.63 -6.41
N THR A 77 -4.62 -4.80 -5.47
CA THR A 77 -5.48 -4.12 -4.52
C THR A 77 -5.44 -2.63 -4.83
N PHE A 78 -6.61 -2.05 -5.06
CA PHE A 78 -6.79 -0.63 -5.39
C PHE A 78 -7.58 0.07 -4.30
N PHE A 79 -7.07 1.20 -3.83
CA PHE A 79 -7.69 2.02 -2.79
C PHE A 79 -8.16 3.37 -3.34
N GLY A 80 -8.05 3.58 -4.65
CA GLY A 80 -8.46 4.78 -5.34
C GLY A 80 -7.35 5.81 -5.49
N GLU A 81 -6.65 6.13 -4.39
CA GLU A 81 -5.51 7.06 -4.40
C GLU A 81 -4.15 6.36 -4.53
N ASP A 82 -4.10 5.08 -4.20
CA ASP A 82 -2.94 4.23 -4.35
C ASP A 82 -3.37 2.79 -4.68
N GLY A 83 -2.39 1.96 -5.02
CA GLY A 83 -2.61 0.56 -5.31
C GLY A 83 -1.35 -0.27 -5.19
N VAL A 84 -1.52 -1.58 -5.22
CA VAL A 84 -0.40 -2.52 -5.21
C VAL A 84 -0.73 -3.76 -6.03
N ILE A 85 0.16 -4.12 -6.95
CA ILE A 85 0.22 -5.46 -7.53
C ILE A 85 1.18 -6.28 -6.68
N ALA A 86 0.72 -7.45 -6.23
CA ALA A 86 1.55 -8.48 -5.62
C ALA A 86 1.55 -9.72 -6.52
N LEU A 87 2.73 -10.06 -7.06
CA LEU A 87 2.94 -11.24 -7.88
C LEU A 87 3.80 -12.27 -7.12
N PRO A 88 3.26 -13.45 -6.80
CA PRO A 88 4.07 -14.53 -6.20
C PRO A 88 5.22 -14.96 -7.09
N TYR A 89 6.33 -15.42 -6.50
CA TYR A 89 7.43 -16.02 -7.25
C TYR A 89 7.06 -17.43 -7.71
N TRP A 90 7.05 -17.65 -9.02
CA TRP A 90 6.80 -18.95 -9.62
C TRP A 90 8.07 -19.79 -9.76
N TYR A 91 7.99 -21.08 -9.48
CA TYR A 91 9.13 -22.01 -9.54
C TYR A 91 9.55 -22.29 -10.98
N ASP A 92 8.58 -22.58 -11.84
CA ASP A 92 8.79 -22.85 -13.26
C ASP A 92 9.21 -21.58 -14.02
N GLY A 93 10.32 -21.66 -14.75
CA GLY A 93 10.93 -20.51 -15.42
C GLY A 93 10.05 -19.89 -16.52
N PRO A 94 9.53 -20.69 -17.47
CA PRO A 94 8.56 -20.22 -18.46
C PRO A 94 7.32 -19.56 -17.84
N VAL A 95 6.70 -20.18 -16.83
CA VAL A 95 5.53 -19.62 -16.13
C VAL A 95 5.90 -18.33 -15.40
N ALA A 96 7.07 -18.28 -14.75
CA ALA A 96 7.59 -17.09 -14.09
C ALA A 96 7.76 -15.91 -15.06
N ARG A 97 8.34 -16.13 -16.25
CA ARG A 97 8.48 -15.10 -17.28
C ARG A 97 7.12 -14.65 -17.81
N MET A 98 6.21 -15.58 -18.09
CA MET A 98 4.85 -15.26 -18.52
C MET A 98 4.11 -14.41 -17.47
N ALA A 99 4.17 -14.81 -16.20
CA ALA A 99 3.51 -14.11 -15.11
C ALA A 99 4.07 -12.69 -14.90
N ALA A 100 5.39 -12.52 -14.98
CA ALA A 100 6.03 -11.20 -14.92
C ALA A 100 5.65 -10.33 -16.13
N THR A 101 5.56 -10.92 -17.32
CA THR A 101 5.14 -10.20 -18.54
C THR A 101 3.71 -9.66 -18.40
N MET A 102 2.79 -10.50 -17.93
CA MET A 102 1.41 -10.11 -17.67
C MET A 102 1.30 -9.04 -16.58
N ALA A 103 2.06 -9.18 -15.50
CA ALA A 103 2.10 -8.17 -14.43
C ALA A 103 2.62 -6.82 -14.93
N PHE A 104 3.66 -6.81 -15.77
CA PHE A 104 4.18 -5.58 -16.37
C PHE A 104 3.13 -4.89 -17.23
N ARG A 105 2.49 -5.64 -18.15
CA ARG A 105 1.46 -5.10 -19.04
C ARG A 105 0.28 -4.55 -18.25
N PHE A 106 -0.19 -5.31 -17.26
CA PHE A 106 -1.28 -4.86 -16.42
C PHE A 106 -0.90 -3.63 -15.60
N ALA A 107 0.32 -3.56 -15.08
CA ALA A 107 0.79 -2.37 -14.37
C ALA A 107 0.79 -1.12 -15.27
N ARG A 108 1.14 -1.24 -16.56
CA ARG A 108 1.05 -0.12 -17.51
C ARG A 108 -0.39 0.33 -17.75
N ALA A 109 -1.32 -0.61 -17.91
CA ALA A 109 -2.74 -0.28 -18.02
C ALA A 109 -3.25 0.45 -16.77
N VAL A 110 -2.81 0.04 -15.57
CA VAL A 110 -3.15 0.75 -14.33
C VAL A 110 -2.62 2.19 -14.34
N GLU A 111 -1.39 2.44 -14.80
CA GLU A 111 -0.86 3.82 -14.93
C GLU A 111 -1.72 4.66 -15.89
N GLU A 112 -2.13 4.08 -17.01
CA GLU A 112 -2.93 4.75 -18.04
C GLU A 112 -4.35 5.07 -17.53
N ASP A 113 -5.01 4.13 -16.86
CA ASP A 113 -6.40 4.26 -16.41
C ASP A 113 -6.54 5.18 -15.18
N THR A 114 -5.50 5.25 -14.33
CA THR A 114 -5.58 5.96 -13.04
C THR A 114 -4.76 7.24 -12.99
N GLY A 115 -3.79 7.41 -13.90
CA GLY A 115 -2.78 8.46 -13.82
C GLY A 115 -1.80 8.30 -12.64
N LEU A 116 -1.88 7.20 -11.89
CA LEU A 116 -0.91 6.88 -10.84
C LEU A 116 0.40 6.40 -11.47
N ALA A 117 1.52 6.71 -10.83
CA ALA A 117 2.82 6.27 -11.30
C ALA A 117 3.20 4.96 -10.60
N ALA A 118 3.61 3.97 -11.37
CA ALA A 118 4.02 2.66 -10.89
C ALA A 118 5.51 2.67 -10.50
N TYR A 119 5.83 2.06 -9.37
CA TYR A 119 7.18 1.96 -8.84
C TYR A 119 7.45 0.54 -8.34
N ASP A 120 8.61 -0.01 -8.71
CA ASP A 120 9.10 -1.29 -8.21
C ASP A 120 10.07 -1.03 -7.04
N PRO A 121 9.67 -1.29 -5.78
CA PRO A 121 10.54 -1.07 -4.63
C PRO A 121 11.71 -2.06 -4.53
N GLN A 122 11.65 -3.22 -5.19
CA GLN A 122 12.72 -4.20 -5.21
C GLN A 122 13.86 -3.75 -6.13
N GLN A 123 13.52 -3.06 -7.22
CA GLN A 123 14.48 -2.50 -8.17
C GLN A 123 14.74 -1.00 -7.98
N ARG A 124 13.98 -0.35 -7.09
CA ARG A 124 14.03 1.08 -6.82
C ARG A 124 13.94 1.94 -8.09
N THR A 125 13.08 1.52 -9.00
CA THR A 125 12.96 2.13 -10.33
C THR A 125 11.47 2.28 -10.67
N PRO A 126 11.03 3.44 -11.17
CA PRO A 126 9.68 3.59 -11.68
C PRO A 126 9.46 2.80 -12.97
N LEU A 127 8.22 2.38 -13.20
CA LEU A 127 7.89 1.55 -14.36
C LEU A 127 8.06 2.33 -15.67
N ALA A 128 7.83 3.64 -15.67
CA ALA A 128 8.10 4.51 -16.82
C ALA A 128 9.57 4.51 -17.29
N GLU A 129 10.52 4.29 -16.38
CA GLU A 129 11.95 4.15 -16.69
C GLU A 129 12.37 2.68 -16.88
N MET A 130 11.44 1.75 -16.67
CA MET A 130 11.67 0.33 -16.72
C MET A 130 11.04 -0.28 -17.98
N GLY A 131 11.88 -0.73 -18.91
CA GLY A 131 11.43 -1.59 -19.99
C GLY A 131 11.02 -2.98 -19.49
N LEU A 132 10.20 -3.69 -20.29
CA LEU A 132 9.71 -5.04 -19.99
C LEU A 132 10.83 -6.02 -19.57
N GLU A 133 11.93 -6.08 -20.31
CA GLU A 133 13.02 -7.03 -20.00
C GLU A 133 13.72 -6.70 -18.68
N LYS A 134 13.83 -5.40 -18.32
CA LYS A 134 14.39 -4.99 -17.02
C LYS A 134 13.46 -5.42 -15.88
N PHE A 135 12.15 -5.27 -16.07
CA PHE A 135 11.13 -5.75 -15.12
C PHE A 135 11.22 -7.27 -14.91
N ILE A 136 11.18 -8.04 -16.00
CA ILE A 136 11.28 -9.50 -15.96
C ILE A 136 12.59 -9.93 -15.29
N GLY A 137 13.72 -9.31 -15.64
CA GLY A 137 15.01 -9.60 -15.03
C GLY A 137 15.02 -9.36 -13.52
N GLY A 138 14.40 -8.28 -13.04
CA GLY A 138 14.24 -8.02 -11.61
C GLY A 138 13.38 -9.04 -10.88
N TYR A 139 12.25 -9.39 -11.48
CA TYR A 139 11.38 -10.45 -10.98
C TYR A 139 12.11 -11.79 -10.85
N LEU A 140 12.84 -12.21 -11.89
CA LEU A 140 13.59 -13.49 -11.89
C LEU A 140 14.72 -13.49 -10.86
N ARG A 141 15.45 -12.37 -10.68
CA ARG A 141 16.44 -12.24 -9.59
C ARG A 141 15.80 -12.37 -8.21
N GLY A 142 14.64 -11.74 -8.01
CA GLY A 142 13.86 -11.84 -6.78
C GLY A 142 13.40 -13.28 -6.50
N ARG A 143 12.92 -13.97 -7.53
CA ARG A 143 12.58 -15.40 -7.51
C ARG A 143 13.78 -16.23 -7.07
N ASP A 144 14.92 -16.10 -7.74
CA ASP A 144 16.09 -16.94 -7.44
C ASP A 144 16.58 -16.74 -6.00
N LYS A 145 16.51 -15.50 -5.49
CA LYS A 145 16.78 -15.20 -4.07
C LYS A 145 15.76 -15.88 -3.16
N ALA A 146 14.47 -15.85 -3.51
CA ALA A 146 13.41 -16.49 -2.73
C ALA A 146 13.57 -18.01 -2.65
N LEU A 147 13.94 -18.65 -3.75
CA LEU A 147 14.15 -20.11 -3.83
C LEU A 147 15.37 -20.59 -3.02
N ARG A 148 16.34 -19.71 -2.76
CA ARG A 148 17.51 -20.00 -1.92
C ARG A 148 17.20 -19.92 -0.43
N GLN A 149 16.07 -19.36 -0.01
CA GLN A 149 15.73 -19.26 1.41
C GLN A 149 15.27 -20.63 1.94
N PRO A 150 15.73 -21.06 3.14
CA PRO A 150 15.43 -22.39 3.71
C PRO A 150 13.93 -22.66 3.86
N GLN A 151 13.13 -21.61 4.08
CA GLN A 151 11.68 -21.66 4.27
C GLN A 151 10.91 -22.10 3.00
N ALA A 152 11.54 -22.06 1.82
CA ALA A 152 10.93 -22.50 0.56
C ALA A 152 11.03 -24.03 0.33
N ARG A 153 11.72 -24.77 1.22
CA ARG A 153 12.01 -26.22 1.06
C ARG A 153 11.19 -27.14 1.98
N GLY A 154 10.21 -26.61 2.71
CA GLY A 154 9.30 -27.43 3.53
C GLY A 154 8.01 -27.77 2.79
N PRO A 155 7.40 -28.95 3.02
CA PRO A 155 6.06 -29.23 2.53
C PRO A 155 5.10 -28.19 3.10
N VAL A 156 4.38 -27.47 2.23
CA VAL A 156 3.29 -26.58 2.66
C VAL A 156 2.15 -27.51 3.12
N PRO A 157 1.76 -27.52 4.41
CA PRO A 157 0.64 -28.33 4.84
C PRO A 157 -0.64 -27.81 4.18
N VAL A 158 -1.26 -28.65 3.38
CA VAL A 158 -2.59 -28.42 2.79
C VAL A 158 -3.60 -28.45 3.93
N GLY A 159 -4.36 -27.37 4.12
CA GLY A 159 -5.49 -27.34 5.06
C GLY A 159 -5.47 -26.26 6.15
N ARG A 160 -4.60 -25.24 6.07
CA ARG A 160 -4.72 -24.07 6.95
C ARG A 160 -5.41 -22.92 6.21
N GLU A 161 -6.57 -22.50 6.74
CA GLU A 161 -7.30 -21.33 6.26
C GLU A 161 -6.35 -20.11 6.14
N LEU A 162 -6.47 -19.40 5.02
CA LEU A 162 -5.75 -18.16 4.80
C LEU A 162 -6.19 -17.14 5.86
N PRO A 163 -5.26 -16.45 6.56
CA PRO A 163 -5.64 -15.44 7.53
C PRO A 163 -6.37 -14.29 6.82
N THR A 164 -7.69 -14.26 6.97
CA THR A 164 -8.54 -13.12 6.65
C THR A 164 -8.36 -12.05 7.72
N ALA A 165 -7.25 -11.30 7.68
CA ALA A 165 -7.18 -9.95 8.26
C ALA A 165 -5.81 -9.30 8.06
N ARG A 166 -5.84 -8.07 7.54
CA ARG A 166 -5.02 -6.92 7.93
C ARG A 166 -3.52 -7.16 8.14
N SER A 167 -2.75 -6.77 7.12
CA SER A 167 -1.47 -6.06 7.23
C SER A 167 -0.61 -6.44 8.45
N SER A 168 0.10 -7.55 8.33
CA SER A 168 1.09 -8.03 9.31
C SER A 168 2.42 -7.25 9.26
N SER A 169 2.49 -6.12 8.55
CA SER A 169 3.70 -5.29 8.47
C SER A 169 3.78 -4.19 9.53
N ARG A 170 2.87 -4.15 10.53
CA ARG A 170 2.81 -3.06 11.54
C ARG A 170 3.10 -3.49 12.99
N ARG A 171 3.47 -4.75 13.25
CA ARG A 171 3.83 -5.22 14.61
C ARG A 171 5.23 -5.79 14.60
N GLU A 172 6.22 -4.92 14.63
CA GLU A 172 7.51 -5.15 15.29
C GLU A 172 8.22 -3.79 15.35
N LEU A 173 8.79 -3.47 16.52
CA LEU A 173 9.43 -2.19 16.91
C LEU A 173 8.52 -1.13 17.55
N THR A 174 7.82 -1.52 18.61
CA THR A 174 7.63 -0.67 19.80
C THR A 174 8.02 -1.45 21.05
N GLU A 175 9.33 -1.64 21.26
CA GLU A 175 9.88 -1.91 22.59
C GLU A 175 10.97 -0.88 22.86
N GLY A 176 10.54 0.30 23.31
CA GLY A 176 11.38 1.20 24.10
C GLY A 176 11.34 0.74 25.58
N PRO A 177 12.41 0.99 26.35
CA PRO A 177 12.58 0.43 27.69
C PRO A 177 11.54 0.98 28.68
N ARG A 178 10.88 0.07 29.40
CA ARG A 178 9.90 0.37 30.46
C ARG A 178 10.59 1.04 31.67
N PRO A 179 10.10 2.19 32.18
CA PRO A 179 10.54 2.69 33.47
C PRO A 179 9.94 1.84 34.60
N ARG A 180 10.81 1.47 35.55
CA ARG A 180 10.50 0.67 36.76
C ARG A 180 9.68 1.47 37.78
N LYS A 181 8.61 0.80 38.23
CA LYS A 181 7.87 0.86 39.51
C LYS A 181 8.10 2.05 40.45
N GLN A 182 6.99 2.74 40.73
CA GLN A 182 6.71 3.51 41.95
C GLN A 182 6.69 2.63 43.20
N ILE A 183 7.39 3.08 44.24
CA ILE A 183 7.03 3.06 45.68
C ILE A 183 7.80 4.29 46.20
N GLY A 184 7.27 5.35 46.82
CA GLY A 184 6.06 5.63 47.57
C GLY A 184 6.51 6.37 48.83
N LYS A 185 6.14 7.66 49.01
CA LYS A 185 5.83 8.31 50.31
C LYS A 185 5.69 9.84 50.22
N GLU A 186 4.53 10.27 50.71
CA GLU A 186 4.24 11.38 51.64
C GLU A 186 4.41 12.87 51.28
N ALA A 187 3.30 13.57 51.57
CA ALA A 187 3.15 14.92 52.12
C ALA A 187 3.42 16.10 51.16
N ALA A 188 2.76 17.25 51.24
CA ALA A 188 1.55 17.76 51.90
C ALA A 188 1.49 19.25 51.43
N ALA A 189 0.30 19.86 51.45
CA ALA A 189 0.08 21.32 51.26
C ALA A 189 0.38 21.85 49.83
N GLU A 190 -0.24 22.89 49.29
CA GLU A 190 -1.03 23.97 49.89
C GLU A 190 -1.90 24.60 48.79
N GLN A 191 -3.00 25.18 49.22
CA GLN A 191 -3.97 25.94 48.43
C GLN A 191 -3.34 27.20 47.81
N LYS A 192 -3.73 27.56 46.58
CA LYS A 192 -4.09 28.96 46.27
C LYS A 192 -4.85 29.10 44.96
N ALA A 193 -5.99 29.77 45.07
CA ALA A 193 -6.88 30.18 44.00
C ALA A 193 -6.28 31.32 43.18
N VAL A 194 -6.51 31.33 41.86
CA VAL A 194 -6.53 32.55 41.05
C VAL A 194 -7.60 32.42 39.96
N GLN A 195 -8.61 33.29 40.04
CA GLN A 195 -9.64 33.52 39.02
C GLN A 195 -9.08 34.22 37.77
N PRO A 196 -9.75 34.10 36.61
CA PRO A 196 -9.28 34.66 35.33
C PRO A 196 -9.68 36.14 35.16
N PRO A 197 -8.88 36.97 34.47
CA PRO A 197 -9.37 38.27 34.03
C PRO A 197 -10.05 38.22 32.66
N ARG A 198 -11.05 39.09 32.56
CA ARG A 198 -12.08 39.25 31.53
C ARG A 198 -11.55 39.87 30.24
N ARG A 199 -12.21 39.55 29.12
CA ARG A 199 -12.11 40.27 27.83
C ARG A 199 -12.62 41.71 27.95
N PRO A 200 -12.03 42.66 27.21
CA PRO A 200 -12.75 43.81 26.69
C PRO A 200 -13.23 43.57 25.25
N ARG A 201 -14.37 44.17 24.95
CA ARG A 201 -15.17 44.14 23.72
C ARG A 201 -15.02 45.52 23.09
N GLU A 202 -14.53 45.65 21.86
CA GLU A 202 -14.64 46.90 21.10
C GLU A 202 -15.30 46.68 19.74
N LEU A 203 -16.24 47.58 19.45
CA LEU A 203 -17.18 47.65 18.33
C LEU A 203 -16.64 48.58 17.22
N PRO A 204 -17.22 48.52 16.01
CA PRO A 204 -16.70 49.22 14.84
C PRO A 204 -17.10 50.71 14.79
N LYS A 205 -16.16 51.57 14.37
CA LYS A 205 -16.41 52.91 13.80
C LYS A 205 -16.03 52.79 12.31
N GLY A 206 -16.75 53.25 11.30
CA GLY A 206 -17.85 54.20 11.17
C GLY A 206 -17.66 54.82 9.78
N ARG A 207 -18.65 54.69 8.90
CA ARG A 207 -18.67 55.30 7.56
C ARG A 207 -18.76 56.83 7.66
N ARG A 208 -18.09 57.53 6.73
CA ARG A 208 -18.59 58.72 6.06
C ARG A 208 -18.22 58.63 4.59
#